data_AF-A0A7I7WRA1-F1
#
_entry.id   AF-A0A7I7WRA1-F1
#
_cell.length_a   1.000
_cell.length_b   1.000
_cell.length_c   1.000
_cell.angle_alpha   90.00
_cell.angle_beta   90.00
_cell.angle_gamma   90.00
#
_symmetry.space_group_name_H-M   'P 1'
#
loop_
_entity.id
_entity.type
_entity.pdbx_description
1 polymer ?
#
loop_
_entity_poly.entity_id
_entity_poly.type
_entity_poly.pdbx_seq_one_letter_code
_entity_poly.pdbx_strand_id
1 'polypeptide(L)'
;MQAVANALGVSRKALHYYVGDRAGLLTLMVLDQFERELAPVELPTDDDWPVTLRAYAMAFRDGLIRVGIQDSVTDFSQLGGLSTVAALALADRVLDALLSAGLDPDSARHGLTAASNIAQSAAQTVLAQTGSGVHRHRAETTAALLREPQDTYPALRRVLESAPATEHDAQTQFDFELGLVIAGLERILKRL
;
A
#
# COMPACT_ATOMS: atom_id res chain seq x y z
N MET A 1 -18.04 19.64 -9.71
CA MET A 1 -19.47 19.62 -9.34
C MET A 1 -20.40 20.06 -10.47
N GLN A 2 -20.48 21.34 -10.85
CA GLN A 2 -21.43 21.76 -11.90
C GLN A 2 -21.21 21.07 -13.25
N ALA A 3 -19.95 20.92 -13.69
CA ALA A 3 -19.63 20.21 -14.92
C ALA A 3 -20.13 18.74 -14.92
N VAL A 4 -19.98 18.05 -13.79
CA VAL A 4 -20.47 16.67 -13.60
C VAL A 4 -21.99 16.62 -13.62
N ALA A 5 -22.66 17.55 -12.93
CA ALA A 5 -24.12 17.64 -12.95
C ALA A 5 -24.66 17.86 -14.37
N ASN A 6 -24.01 18.73 -15.15
CA ASN A 6 -24.35 18.96 -16.56
C ASN A 6 -24.15 17.69 -17.40
N ALA A 7 -23.01 17.00 -17.23
CA ALA A 7 -22.72 15.76 -17.97
C ALA A 7 -23.72 14.64 -17.65
N LEU A 8 -24.21 14.58 -16.42
CA LEU A 8 -25.22 13.61 -15.97
C LEU A 8 -26.67 14.05 -16.26
N GLY A 9 -26.89 15.27 -16.78
CA GLY A 9 -28.23 15.80 -17.04
C GLY A 9 -29.07 16.05 -15.77
N VAL A 10 -28.44 16.22 -14.60
CA VAL A 10 -29.11 16.40 -13.31
C VAL A 10 -28.87 17.79 -12.73
N SER A 11 -29.71 18.18 -11.76
CA SER A 11 -29.45 19.41 -11.00
C SER A 11 -28.23 19.23 -10.08
N ARG A 12 -27.48 20.32 -9.85
CA ARG A 12 -26.36 20.34 -8.88
C ARG A 12 -26.80 19.90 -7.48
N LYS A 13 -28.03 20.26 -7.07
CA LYS A 13 -28.61 19.87 -5.78
C LYS A 13 -28.83 18.36 -5.68
N ALA A 14 -29.31 17.73 -6.77
CA ALA A 14 -29.47 16.29 -6.83
C ALA A 14 -28.11 15.57 -6.74
N LEU A 15 -27.08 16.05 -7.46
CA LEU A 15 -25.73 15.50 -7.34
C LEU A 15 -25.20 15.62 -5.89
N HIS A 16 -25.30 16.81 -5.30
CA HIS A 16 -24.83 17.07 -3.93
C HIS A 16 -25.54 16.22 -2.87
N TYR A 17 -26.78 15.81 -3.11
CA TYR A 17 -27.49 14.91 -2.20
C TYR A 17 -26.80 13.55 -2.07
N TYR A 18 -26.23 13.02 -3.15
CA TYR A 18 -25.59 11.69 -3.14
C TYR A 18 -24.11 11.72 -2.81
N VAL A 19 -23.38 12.74 -3.27
CA VAL A 19 -21.90 12.76 -3.15
C VAL A 19 -21.38 13.83 -2.21
N GLY A 20 -22.28 14.63 -1.61
CA GLY A 20 -21.90 15.81 -0.83
C GLY A 20 -21.19 16.82 -1.73
N ASP A 21 -19.88 16.91 -1.58
CA ASP A 21 -19.05 17.93 -2.24
C ASP A 21 -18.08 17.33 -3.27
N ARG A 22 -17.09 18.13 -3.68
CA ARG A 22 -16.04 17.67 -4.61
C ARG A 22 -15.16 16.60 -3.98
N ALA A 23 -14.87 16.71 -2.68
CA ALA A 23 -14.02 15.74 -1.99
C ALA A 23 -14.74 14.39 -1.91
N GLY A 24 -16.00 14.37 -1.48
CA GLY A 24 -16.83 13.15 -1.46
C GLY A 24 -16.97 12.50 -2.84
N LEU A 25 -17.12 13.29 -3.90
CA LEU A 25 -17.11 12.75 -5.27
C LEU A 25 -15.76 12.10 -5.65
N LEU A 26 -14.64 12.75 -5.33
CA LEU A 26 -13.31 12.19 -5.62
C LEU A 26 -13.06 10.91 -4.81
N THR A 27 -13.46 10.87 -3.54
CA THR A 27 -13.39 9.66 -2.73
C THR A 27 -14.16 8.50 -3.37
N LEU A 28 -15.36 8.73 -3.88
CA LEU A 28 -16.14 7.70 -4.57
C LEU A 28 -15.50 7.24 -5.89
N MET A 29 -14.89 8.15 -6.65
CA MET A 29 -14.17 7.81 -7.88
C MET A 29 -12.95 6.95 -7.58
N VAL A 30 -12.18 7.30 -6.55
CA VAL A 30 -11.04 6.51 -6.08
C VAL A 30 -11.49 5.11 -5.63
N LEU A 31 -12.58 5.01 -4.85
CA LEU A 31 -13.12 3.73 -4.40
C LEU A 31 -13.55 2.84 -5.58
N ASP A 32 -14.25 3.40 -6.57
CA ASP A 32 -14.67 2.68 -7.78
C ASP A 32 -13.45 2.22 -8.61
N GLN A 33 -12.42 3.06 -8.75
CA GLN A 33 -11.19 2.66 -9.43
C GLN A 33 -10.47 1.55 -8.66
N PHE A 34 -10.32 1.70 -7.35
CA PHE A 34 -9.67 0.68 -6.51
C PHE A 34 -10.40 -0.67 -6.57
N GLU A 35 -11.73 -0.65 -6.53
CA GLU A 35 -12.54 -1.86 -6.71
C GLU A 35 -12.26 -2.52 -8.06
N ARG A 36 -12.18 -1.77 -9.15
CA ARG A 36 -11.88 -2.31 -10.49
C ARG A 36 -10.48 -2.91 -10.61
N GLU A 37 -9.51 -2.35 -9.88
CA GLU A 37 -8.15 -2.90 -9.85
C GLU A 37 -8.08 -4.21 -9.06
N LEU A 38 -8.87 -4.35 -8.00
CA LEU A 38 -8.86 -5.53 -7.13
C LEU A 38 -9.82 -6.64 -7.57
N ALA A 39 -10.96 -6.31 -8.18
CA ALA A 39 -11.96 -7.28 -8.62
C ALA A 39 -11.44 -8.43 -9.51
N PRO A 40 -10.49 -8.23 -10.44
CA PRO A 40 -9.95 -9.31 -11.25
C PRO A 40 -8.83 -10.11 -10.55
N VAL A 41 -8.44 -9.74 -9.33
CA VAL A 41 -7.33 -10.40 -8.62
C VAL A 41 -7.80 -11.75 -8.09
N GLU A 42 -7.15 -12.81 -8.56
CA GLU A 42 -7.33 -14.16 -8.04
C GLU A 42 -6.15 -14.51 -7.13
N LEU A 43 -6.44 -14.83 -5.87
CA LEU A 43 -5.44 -15.32 -4.94
C LEU A 43 -5.27 -16.84 -5.08
N PRO A 44 -4.06 -17.37 -4.87
CA PRO A 44 -3.80 -18.81 -4.88
C PRO A 44 -4.74 -19.60 -3.96
N THR A 45 -5.09 -20.82 -4.40
CA THR A 45 -6.04 -21.69 -3.71
C THR A 45 -5.39 -22.84 -2.93
N ASP A 46 -4.11 -23.12 -3.16
CA ASP A 46 -3.40 -24.32 -2.66
C ASP A 46 -2.97 -24.27 -1.17
N ASP A 47 -3.65 -23.49 -0.33
CA ASP A 47 -3.37 -23.28 1.11
C ASP A 47 -1.93 -22.86 1.46
N ASP A 48 -1.15 -22.43 0.46
CA ASP A 48 0.16 -21.79 0.64
C ASP A 48 -0.06 -20.36 1.12
N TRP A 49 -0.26 -20.22 2.44
CA TRP A 49 -0.52 -18.93 3.07
C TRP A 49 0.60 -17.91 2.84
N PRO A 50 1.92 -18.25 2.80
CA PRO A 50 2.96 -17.29 2.44
C PRO A 50 2.76 -16.72 1.03
N VAL A 51 2.49 -17.58 0.05
CA VAL A 51 2.28 -17.14 -1.34
C VAL A 51 1.00 -16.32 -1.45
N THR A 52 -0.07 -16.73 -0.75
CA THR A 52 -1.35 -16.00 -0.70
C THR A 52 -1.19 -14.59 -0.12
N LEU A 53 -0.47 -14.47 1.00
CA LEU A 53 -0.20 -13.18 1.64
C LEU A 53 0.66 -12.27 0.74
N ARG A 54 1.61 -12.85 0.00
CA ARG A 54 2.40 -12.10 -0.98
C ARG A 54 1.56 -11.57 -2.12
N ALA A 55 0.75 -12.43 -2.73
CA ALA A 55 -0.14 -12.06 -3.83
C ALA A 55 -1.11 -10.94 -3.39
N TYR A 56 -1.68 -11.04 -2.18
CA TYR A 56 -2.51 -10.00 -1.60
C TYR A 56 -1.77 -8.67 -1.45
N ALA A 57 -0.59 -8.67 -0.81
CA ALA A 57 0.17 -7.44 -0.57
C ALA A 57 0.56 -6.75 -1.89
N MET A 58 0.93 -7.54 -2.91
CA MET A 58 1.25 -7.03 -4.24
C MET A 58 0.02 -6.42 -4.92
N ALA A 59 -1.10 -7.14 -4.96
CA ALA A 59 -2.34 -6.66 -5.56
C ALA A 59 -2.83 -5.36 -4.89
N PHE A 60 -2.79 -5.33 -3.56
CA PHE A 60 -3.19 -4.16 -2.78
C PHE A 60 -2.30 -2.95 -3.07
N ARG A 61 -0.97 -3.14 -3.08
CA ARG A 61 0.00 -2.11 -3.43
C ARG A 61 -0.22 -1.58 -4.84
N ASP A 62 -0.36 -2.47 -5.82
CA ASP A 62 -0.49 -2.08 -7.22
C ASP A 62 -1.80 -1.35 -7.48
N GLY A 63 -2.90 -1.77 -6.83
CA GLY A 63 -4.17 -1.03 -6.83
C GLY A 63 -4.02 0.38 -6.26
N LEU A 64 -3.31 0.54 -5.13
CA LEU A 64 -3.05 1.85 -4.53
C LEU A 64 -2.19 2.74 -5.44
N ILE A 65 -1.16 2.19 -6.10
CA ILE A 65 -0.32 2.92 -7.05
C ILE A 65 -1.15 3.41 -8.23
N ARG A 66 -1.98 2.54 -8.84
CA ARG A 66 -2.79 2.93 -10.01
C ARG A 66 -3.77 4.05 -9.69
N VAL A 67 -4.44 3.96 -8.54
CA VAL A 67 -5.30 5.02 -8.02
C VAL A 67 -4.51 6.32 -7.80
N GLY A 68 -3.37 6.25 -7.11
CA GLY A 68 -2.58 7.42 -6.75
C GLY A 68 -1.92 8.13 -7.94
N ILE A 69 -1.55 7.41 -9.00
CA ILE A 69 -1.00 7.99 -10.23
C ILE A 69 -2.08 8.83 -10.95
N GLN A 70 -3.34 8.40 -10.89
CA GLN A 70 -4.44 9.07 -11.60
C GLN A 70 -4.97 10.29 -10.83
N ASP A 71 -5.00 10.22 -9.50
CA ASP A 71 -5.49 11.30 -8.63
C ASP A 71 -4.37 11.89 -7.77
N SER A 72 -3.55 12.76 -8.37
CA SER A 72 -2.55 13.62 -7.70
C SER A 72 -3.13 14.59 -6.65
N VAL A 73 -4.43 14.49 -6.35
CA VAL A 73 -5.21 15.41 -5.52
C VAL A 73 -5.72 14.76 -4.23
N THR A 74 -5.67 13.43 -4.12
CA THR A 74 -6.30 12.73 -2.99
C THR A 74 -5.26 12.34 -1.95
N ASP A 75 -5.37 12.93 -0.76
CA ASP A 75 -4.62 12.50 0.41
C ASP A 75 -5.08 11.09 0.81
N PHE A 76 -4.19 10.10 0.71
CA PHE A 76 -4.48 8.70 1.01
C PHE A 76 -5.01 8.48 2.44
N SER A 77 -4.75 9.42 3.37
CA SER A 77 -5.31 9.37 4.72
C SER A 77 -6.85 9.50 4.74
N GLN A 78 -7.45 10.10 3.71
CA GLN A 78 -8.90 10.22 3.57
C GLN A 78 -9.56 8.96 2.99
N LEU A 79 -8.78 8.01 2.47
CA LEU A 79 -9.27 6.72 1.98
C LEU A 79 -9.44 5.69 3.11
N GLY A 80 -9.57 6.17 4.35
CA GLY A 80 -9.63 5.40 5.59
C GLY A 80 -10.45 4.12 5.46
N GLY A 81 -9.74 3.00 5.28
CA GLY A 81 -10.33 1.69 5.07
C GLY A 81 -11.14 1.61 3.77
N LEU A 82 -10.44 1.41 2.64
CA LEU A 82 -11.05 1.01 1.37
C LEU A 82 -11.81 -0.31 1.59
N SER A 83 -13.07 -0.18 1.98
CA SER A 83 -14.04 -1.23 2.31
C SER A 83 -14.81 -1.63 1.06
N THR A 84 -14.08 -1.78 -0.04
CA THR A 84 -14.66 -2.21 -1.30
C THR A 84 -14.93 -3.72 -1.21
N VAL A 85 -15.86 -4.21 -2.02
CA VAL A 85 -16.26 -5.63 -1.95
C VAL A 85 -15.09 -6.52 -2.33
N ALA A 86 -14.31 -6.15 -3.36
CA ALA A 86 -13.11 -6.88 -3.74
C ALA A 86 -12.04 -6.85 -2.64
N ALA A 87 -11.80 -5.71 -1.98
CA ALA A 87 -10.84 -5.63 -0.88
C ALA A 87 -11.23 -6.53 0.30
N LEU A 88 -12.53 -6.58 0.63
CA LEU A 88 -13.06 -7.48 1.66
C LEU A 88 -12.90 -8.96 1.26
N ALA A 89 -13.19 -9.31 0.01
CA ALA A 89 -13.04 -10.69 -0.48
C ALA A 89 -11.58 -11.16 -0.45
N LEU A 90 -10.63 -10.29 -0.85
CA LEU A 90 -9.21 -10.60 -0.76
C LEU A 90 -8.75 -10.74 0.69
N ALA A 91 -9.19 -9.87 1.59
CA ALA A 91 -8.87 -9.95 3.01
C ALA A 91 -9.42 -11.24 3.65
N ASP A 92 -10.67 -11.59 3.36
CA ASP A 92 -11.32 -12.81 3.83
C ASP A 92 -10.55 -14.06 3.37
N ARG A 93 -10.16 -14.11 2.10
CA ARG A 93 -9.37 -15.23 1.56
C ARG A 93 -7.98 -15.36 2.21
N VAL A 94 -7.31 -14.25 2.50
CA VAL A 94 -6.02 -14.28 3.22
C VAL A 94 -6.21 -14.78 4.64
N LEU A 95 -7.22 -14.28 5.35
CA LEU A 95 -7.51 -14.70 6.72
C LEU A 95 -7.87 -16.19 6.77
N ASP A 96 -8.68 -16.66 5.83
CA ASP A 96 -9.01 -18.09 5.68
C ASP A 96 -7.75 -18.95 5.49
N ALA A 97 -6.82 -18.55 4.63
CA ALA A 97 -5.55 -19.26 4.43
C ALA A 97 -4.67 -19.27 5.70
N LEU A 98 -4.56 -18.14 6.41
CA LEU A 98 -3.78 -18.03 7.65
C LEU A 98 -4.39 -18.89 8.78
N LEU A 99 -5.71 -18.84 8.94
CA LEU A 99 -6.44 -19.62 9.93
C LEU A 99 -6.36 -21.12 9.63
N SER A 100 -6.49 -21.51 8.35
CA SER A 100 -6.37 -22.90 7.91
C SER A 100 -4.95 -23.45 8.11
N ALA A 101 -3.92 -22.59 8.05
CA ALA A 101 -2.56 -22.95 8.40
C ALA A 101 -2.33 -23.15 9.91
N GLY A 102 -3.31 -22.81 10.75
CA GLY A 102 -3.27 -23.00 12.20
C GLY A 102 -2.89 -21.75 13.00
N LEU A 103 -2.82 -20.55 12.38
CA LEU A 103 -2.67 -19.32 13.15
C LEU A 103 -3.94 -19.04 13.96
N ASP A 104 -3.77 -18.51 15.16
CA ASP A 104 -4.89 -17.99 15.92
C ASP A 104 -5.45 -16.70 15.26
N PRO A 105 -6.72 -16.34 15.53
CA PRO A 105 -7.35 -15.18 14.91
C PRO A 105 -6.62 -13.85 15.12
N ASP A 106 -5.96 -13.65 16.26
CA ASP A 106 -5.26 -12.40 16.52
C ASP A 106 -3.96 -12.32 15.72
N SER A 107 -3.19 -13.40 15.67
CA SER A 107 -2.00 -13.49 14.81
C SER A 107 -2.35 -13.36 13.33
N ALA A 108 -3.44 -13.97 12.86
CA ALA A 108 -3.91 -13.85 11.48
C ALA A 108 -4.28 -12.38 11.14
N ARG A 109 -5.05 -11.72 12.02
CA ARG A 109 -5.42 -10.30 11.87
C ARG A 109 -4.18 -9.39 11.85
N HIS A 110 -3.21 -9.63 12.73
CA HIS A 110 -1.96 -8.89 12.75
C HIS A 110 -1.15 -9.09 11.47
N GLY A 111 -1.09 -10.31 10.94
CA GLY A 111 -0.43 -10.63 9.67
C GLY A 111 -1.03 -9.87 8.49
N LEU A 112 -2.36 -9.91 8.34
CA LEU A 112 -3.08 -9.15 7.31
C LEU A 112 -2.81 -7.65 7.44
N THR A 113 -2.97 -7.10 8.65
CA THR A 113 -2.77 -5.66 8.91
C THR A 113 -1.33 -5.23 8.56
N ALA A 114 -0.33 -6.02 8.93
CA ALA A 114 1.06 -5.74 8.60
C ALA A 114 1.29 -5.74 7.09
N ALA A 115 0.75 -6.71 6.36
CA ALA A 115 0.85 -6.77 4.91
C ALA A 115 0.19 -5.56 4.23
N SER A 116 -0.99 -5.13 4.68
CA SER A 116 -1.68 -3.93 4.16
C SER A 116 -0.86 -2.65 4.41
N ASN A 117 -0.25 -2.51 5.60
CA ASN A 117 0.59 -1.36 5.94
C ASN A 117 1.85 -1.29 5.08
N ILE A 118 2.50 -2.44 4.85
CA ILE A 118 3.67 -2.55 3.96
C ILE A 118 3.30 -2.17 2.53
N ALA A 119 2.18 -2.70 2.02
CA ALA A 119 1.68 -2.37 0.69
C ALA A 119 1.37 -0.87 0.54
N GLN A 120 0.77 -0.26 1.56
CA GLN A 120 0.50 1.17 1.57
C GLN A 120 1.77 2.02 1.60
N SER A 121 2.75 1.67 2.45
CA SER A 121 4.03 2.37 2.53
C SER A 121 4.82 2.27 1.23
N ALA A 122 4.81 1.10 0.59
CA ALA A 122 5.45 0.90 -0.71
C ALA A 122 4.77 1.73 -1.81
N ALA A 123 3.43 1.75 -1.85
CA ALA A 123 2.69 2.58 -2.79
C ALA A 123 2.98 4.07 -2.61
N GLN A 124 2.96 4.56 -1.38
CA GLN A 124 3.31 5.96 -1.06
C GLN A 124 4.74 6.30 -1.49
N THR A 125 5.67 5.38 -1.26
CA THR A 125 7.08 5.55 -1.65
C THR A 125 7.19 5.70 -3.17
N VAL A 126 6.54 4.84 -3.96
CA VAL A 126 6.51 4.92 -5.42
C VAL A 126 5.89 6.24 -5.89
N LEU A 127 4.77 6.64 -5.29
CA LEU A 127 4.07 7.89 -5.64
C LEU A 127 4.86 9.16 -5.25
N ALA A 128 5.70 9.07 -4.22
CA ALA A 128 6.55 10.16 -3.76
C ALA A 128 7.86 10.30 -4.55
N GLN A 129 8.19 9.35 -5.44
CA GLN A 129 9.39 9.43 -6.28
C GLN A 129 9.30 10.65 -7.19
N THR A 130 10.32 11.51 -7.14
CA THR A 130 10.48 12.59 -8.13
C THR A 130 10.83 11.99 -9.49
N GLY A 131 10.63 12.73 -10.59
CA GLY A 131 10.98 12.29 -11.95
C GLY A 131 12.45 11.90 -12.19
N SER A 132 13.30 11.96 -11.15
CA SER A 132 14.69 11.47 -11.14
C SER A 132 14.87 10.07 -10.56
N GLY A 133 13.81 9.40 -10.07
CA GLY A 133 13.87 8.03 -9.53
C GLY A 133 14.61 7.87 -8.20
N VAL A 134 15.12 8.96 -7.61
CA VAL A 134 15.85 8.91 -6.33
C VAL A 134 14.89 9.02 -5.16
N HIS A 135 15.01 8.13 -4.18
CA HIS A 135 14.33 8.24 -2.88
C HIS A 135 14.66 9.58 -2.22
N ARG A 136 13.65 10.46 -2.14
CA ARG A 136 13.76 11.83 -1.61
C ARG A 136 14.49 11.87 -0.26
N HIS A 137 14.11 10.99 0.67
CA HIS A 137 14.71 10.93 1.99
C HIS A 137 16.19 10.58 1.99
N ARG A 138 16.66 9.72 1.08
CA ARG A 138 18.08 9.37 0.97
C ARG A 138 18.92 10.54 0.46
N ALA A 139 18.42 11.24 -0.56
CA ALA A 139 19.09 12.43 -1.09
C ALA A 139 19.18 13.54 -0.04
N GLU A 140 18.08 13.81 0.68
CA GLU A 140 18.03 14.78 1.78
C GLU A 140 18.98 14.40 2.91
N THR A 141 19.00 13.12 3.31
CA THR A 141 19.90 12.60 4.35
C THR A 141 21.36 12.72 3.95
N THR A 142 21.69 12.39 2.69
CA THR A 142 23.04 12.53 2.14
C THR A 142 23.48 14.00 2.16
N ALA A 143 22.62 14.91 1.70
CA ALA A 143 22.90 16.34 1.70
C ALA A 143 23.00 16.95 3.12
N ALA A 144 22.26 16.41 4.10
CA ALA A 144 22.40 16.79 5.50
C ALA A 144 23.76 16.35 6.06
N LEU A 145 24.16 15.11 5.81
CA LEU A 145 25.42 14.57 6.30
C LEU A 145 26.68 15.22 5.71
N LEU A 146 26.60 15.80 4.52
CA LEU A 146 27.71 16.57 3.95
C LEU A 146 28.02 17.85 4.75
N ARG A 147 27.07 18.34 5.55
CA ARG A 147 27.21 19.54 6.39
C ARG A 147 27.68 19.23 7.82
N GLU A 148 27.75 17.96 8.17
CA GLU A 148 28.14 17.48 9.51
C GLU A 148 29.59 16.99 9.51
N PRO A 149 30.33 17.10 10.63
CA PRO A 149 31.65 16.52 10.77
C PRO A 149 31.65 15.01 10.44
N GLN A 150 32.78 14.47 9.96
CA GLN A 150 32.84 13.08 9.48
C GLN A 150 32.52 12.07 10.59
N ASP A 151 32.98 12.32 11.80
CA ASP A 151 32.90 11.36 12.92
C ASP A 151 31.59 11.42 13.72
N THR A 152 30.67 12.35 13.41
CA THR A 152 29.44 12.54 14.19
C THR A 152 28.41 11.43 13.94
N TYR A 153 28.31 10.91 12.71
CA TYR A 153 27.29 9.93 12.31
C TYR A 153 27.87 8.74 11.52
N PRO A 154 28.81 7.98 12.12
CA PRO A 154 29.56 6.94 11.39
C PRO A 154 28.67 5.80 10.90
N ALA A 155 27.63 5.41 11.66
CA ALA A 155 26.70 4.37 11.25
C ALA A 155 25.88 4.77 10.00
N LEU A 156 25.38 6.01 9.98
CA LEU A 156 24.55 6.50 8.87
C LEU A 156 25.37 6.65 7.58
N ARG A 157 26.63 7.11 7.69
CA ARG A 157 27.58 7.15 6.57
C ARG A 157 27.86 5.76 6.02
N ARG A 158 28.15 4.79 6.89
CA ARG A 158 28.39 3.39 6.50
C ARG A 158 27.21 2.79 5.72
N VAL A 159 25.98 3.03 6.19
CA VAL A 159 24.76 2.53 5.51
C VAL A 159 24.61 3.18 4.13
N LEU A 160 24.79 4.50 4.03
CA LEU A 160 24.71 5.19 2.74
C LEU A 160 25.79 4.74 1.76
N GLU A 161 27.01 4.50 2.21
CA GLU A 161 28.11 3.97 1.38
C GLU A 161 27.81 2.56 0.86
N SER A 162 27.17 1.72 1.69
CA SER A 162 26.90 0.31 1.35
C SER A 162 25.71 0.10 0.40
N ALA A 163 24.85 1.09 0.25
CA ALA A 163 23.62 0.99 -0.51
C ALA A 163 23.64 1.98 -1.69
N PRO A 164 24.18 1.62 -2.87
CA PRO A 164 24.03 2.47 -4.05
C PRO A 164 22.53 2.65 -4.33
N ALA A 165 22.10 3.88 -4.62
CA ALA A 165 20.70 4.13 -4.98
C ALA A 165 20.41 3.38 -6.27
N THR A 166 19.52 2.38 -6.22
CA THR A 166 19.09 1.65 -7.42
C THR A 166 17.67 2.04 -7.78
N GLU A 167 17.34 1.93 -9.07
CA GLU A 167 15.97 2.15 -9.56
C GLU A 167 14.94 1.20 -8.91
N HIS A 168 15.38 0.10 -8.28
CA HIS A 168 14.55 -0.94 -7.67
C HIS A 168 14.51 -0.91 -6.14
N ASP A 169 15.01 0.15 -5.50
CA ASP A 169 15.08 0.24 -4.04
C ASP A 169 13.70 0.09 -3.38
N ALA A 170 12.63 0.64 -3.98
CA ALA A 170 11.26 0.53 -3.43
C ALA A 170 10.72 -0.90 -3.45
N GLN A 171 10.95 -1.63 -4.56
CA GLN A 171 10.56 -3.04 -4.68
C GLN A 171 11.35 -3.91 -3.72
N THR A 172 12.67 -3.67 -3.62
CA THR A 172 13.56 -4.41 -2.72
C THR A 172 13.15 -4.23 -1.25
N GLN A 173 12.80 -3.00 -0.85
CA GLN A 173 12.30 -2.72 0.50
C GLN A 173 10.96 -3.44 0.77
N PHE A 174 10.02 -3.39 -0.17
CA PHE A 174 8.73 -4.10 -0.05
C PHE A 174 8.93 -5.61 0.14
N ASP A 175 9.76 -6.24 -0.70
CA ASP A 175 10.02 -7.69 -0.62
C ASP A 175 10.70 -8.09 0.70
N PHE A 176 11.59 -7.23 1.20
CA PHE A 176 12.25 -7.41 2.48
C PHE A 176 11.27 -7.37 3.66
N GLU A 177 10.45 -6.31 3.75
CA GLU A 177 9.48 -6.13 4.84
C GLU A 177 8.44 -7.25 4.86
N LEU A 178 7.94 -7.63 3.69
CA LEU A 178 6.99 -8.74 3.55
C LEU A 178 7.62 -10.08 3.93
N GLY A 179 8.90 -10.27 3.57
CA GLY A 179 9.69 -11.42 4.01
C GLY A 179 9.82 -11.50 5.54
N LEU A 180 10.01 -10.38 6.22
CA LEU A 180 10.07 -10.34 7.69
C LEU A 180 8.75 -10.73 8.34
N VAL A 181 7.62 -10.24 7.82
CA VAL A 181 6.29 -10.60 8.34
C VAL A 181 6.03 -12.10 8.16
N ILE A 182 6.30 -12.65 6.97
CA ILE A 182 6.13 -14.08 6.69
C ILE A 182 7.01 -14.92 7.62
N ALA A 183 8.30 -14.61 7.73
CA ALA A 183 9.20 -15.34 8.62
C ALA A 183 8.77 -15.26 10.10
N GLY A 184 8.20 -14.13 10.51
CA GLY A 184 7.62 -13.94 11.84
C GLY A 184 6.41 -14.85 12.08
N LEU A 185 5.46 -14.89 11.14
CA LEU A 185 4.26 -15.74 11.20
C LEU A 185 4.62 -17.23 11.17
N GLU A 186 5.58 -17.64 10.34
CA GLU A 186 6.10 -19.01 10.34
C GLU A 186 6.66 -19.41 11.71
N ARG A 187 7.34 -18.48 12.38
CA ARG A 187 7.91 -18.74 13.72
C ARG A 187 6.83 -18.83 14.79
N ILE A 188 5.72 -18.11 14.63
CA ILE A 188 4.55 -18.23 15.50
C ILE A 188 3.90 -19.61 15.29
N LEU A 189 3.67 -20.00 14.04
CA LEU A 189 3.13 -21.33 13.69
C LEU A 189 3.95 -22.48 14.27
N LYS A 190 5.28 -22.41 14.18
CA LYS A 190 6.20 -23.43 14.73
C LYS A 190 6.18 -23.56 16.26
N ARG A 191 5.52 -22.64 16.98
CA ARG A 191 5.40 -22.65 18.44
C ARG A 191 4.05 -23.17 18.93
N LEU A 192 3.11 -23.40 18.02
CA LEU A 192 1.82 -24.03 18.27
C LEU A 192 1.95 -25.56 18.15
#